data_AF-A0A1B8C8J5-F1
#
_entry.id   AF-A0A1B8C8J5-F1
#
_cell.length_a   1.000
_cell.length_b   1.000
_cell.length_c   1.000
_cell.angle_alpha   90.00
_cell.angle_beta   90.00
_cell.angle_gamma   90.00
#
_symmetry.space_group_name_H-M   'P 1'
#
loop_
_entity.id
_entity.type
_entity.pdbx_description
1 polymer ?
#
loop_
_entity_poly.entity_id
_entity_poly.type
_entity_poly.pdbx_seq_one_letter_code
_entity_poly.pdbx_strand_id
1 'polypeptide(L)'
;MRGLLFLTLAANLSSTFAQVVDLGAAASFAVLGYATITNTGPTIADGDIGIAGASITGFPPGVFTGNRFISGQAAAAASDALTAYSALGQLPGIPLAGNLGGRTLGPGVYRFTSSAQLIGVLMLVGTGSSCDSWVFQIGGILSTSAGSAVIVTQGNPV
;
A
#
# COMPACT_ATOMS: atom_id res chain seq x y z
N MET A 1 11.18 -27.74 -51.78
CA MET A 1 10.30 -27.80 -50.58
C MET A 1 10.81 -26.78 -49.59
N ARG A 2 9.93 -25.86 -49.15
CA ARG A 2 10.23 -24.68 -48.31
C ARG A 2 10.44 -25.12 -46.86
N GLY A 3 11.63 -24.90 -46.31
CA GLY A 3 11.90 -25.11 -44.88
C GLY A 3 11.36 -23.94 -44.06
N LEU A 4 10.40 -24.22 -43.19
CA LEU A 4 9.74 -23.25 -42.31
C LEU A 4 10.59 -23.09 -41.04
N LEU A 5 11.21 -21.92 -40.85
CA LEU A 5 11.99 -21.57 -39.67
C LEU A 5 11.03 -21.09 -38.56
N PHE A 6 10.87 -21.85 -37.48
CA PHE A 6 10.15 -21.41 -36.28
C PHE A 6 11.12 -20.67 -35.34
N LEU A 7 10.99 -19.34 -35.27
CA LEU A 7 11.65 -18.52 -34.28
C LEU A 7 10.69 -18.34 -33.08
N THR A 8 10.85 -19.14 -32.04
CA THR A 8 10.14 -18.90 -30.77
C THR A 8 10.82 -17.78 -30.01
N LEU A 9 10.28 -16.57 -30.11
CA LEU A 9 10.64 -15.45 -29.25
C LEU A 9 9.99 -15.67 -27.87
N ALA A 10 10.71 -16.29 -26.94
CA ALA A 10 10.33 -16.27 -25.53
C ALA A 10 10.62 -14.87 -24.98
N ALA A 11 9.63 -13.98 -25.04
CA ALA A 11 9.68 -12.72 -24.30
C ALA A 11 9.56 -13.07 -22.80
N ASN A 12 10.70 -13.16 -22.11
CA ASN A 12 10.71 -13.05 -20.66
C ASN A 12 10.31 -11.60 -20.34
N LEU A 13 9.01 -11.38 -20.15
CA LEU A 13 8.50 -10.16 -19.52
C LEU A 13 8.88 -10.23 -18.04
N SER A 14 10.14 -9.90 -17.73
CA SER A 14 10.52 -9.61 -16.34
C SER A 14 9.71 -8.40 -15.91
N SER A 15 8.76 -8.65 -15.02
CA SER A 15 7.87 -7.64 -14.45
C SER A 15 8.69 -6.51 -13.80
N THR A 16 8.25 -5.28 -14.03
CA THR A 16 8.92 -4.05 -13.60
C THR A 16 9.03 -3.98 -12.07
N PHE A 17 10.20 -4.27 -11.50
CA PHE A 17 10.50 -4.13 -10.06
C PHE A 17 11.05 -2.75 -9.69
N ALA A 18 10.35 -1.70 -10.11
CA ALA A 18 10.55 -0.37 -9.56
C ALA A 18 9.29 0.45 -9.84
N GLN A 19 8.36 0.46 -8.89
CA GLN A 19 7.32 1.48 -8.88
C GLN A 19 7.54 2.36 -7.67
N VAL A 20 8.12 3.54 -7.93
CA VAL A 20 8.02 4.66 -7.01
C VAL A 20 6.55 5.09 -7.02
N VAL A 21 5.85 4.86 -5.92
CA VAL A 21 4.51 5.40 -5.74
C VAL A 21 4.67 6.88 -5.41
N ASP A 22 4.35 7.74 -6.36
CA ASP A 22 4.29 9.18 -6.11
C ASP A 22 3.01 9.50 -5.34
N LEU A 23 3.17 9.84 -4.06
CA LEU A 23 2.07 10.24 -3.18
C LEU A 23 1.80 11.74 -3.22
N GLY A 24 2.60 12.53 -3.96
CA GLY A 24 2.47 13.97 -4.03
C GLY A 24 2.40 14.63 -2.64
N ALA A 25 1.44 15.53 -2.45
CA ALA A 25 1.22 16.20 -1.18
C ALA A 25 0.77 15.25 -0.04
N ALA A 26 0.30 14.03 -0.35
CA ALA A 26 -0.10 13.06 0.68
C ALA A 26 1.11 12.45 1.43
N ALA A 27 2.33 12.56 0.89
CA ALA A 27 3.51 11.92 1.45
C ALA A 27 3.89 12.39 2.88
N SER A 28 3.51 13.62 3.28
CA SER A 28 3.81 14.14 4.63
C SER A 28 2.74 13.80 5.68
N PHE A 29 1.60 13.24 5.27
CA PHE A 29 0.48 12.98 6.15
C PHE A 29 0.59 11.59 6.79
N ALA A 30 0.63 11.55 8.12
CA ALA A 30 0.45 10.32 8.88
C ALA A 30 -1.03 9.88 8.89
N VAL A 31 -1.96 10.83 8.89
CA VAL A 31 -3.40 10.56 8.81
C VAL A 31 -4.03 11.54 7.84
N LEU A 32 -4.62 11.03 6.76
CA LEU A 32 -5.37 11.81 5.79
C LEU A 32 -6.78 11.23 5.62
N GLY A 33 -7.80 12.03 5.93
CA GLY A 33 -9.20 11.64 5.82
C GLY A 33 -9.93 12.43 4.73
N TYR A 34 -10.96 11.83 4.13
CA TYR A 34 -11.83 12.54 3.21
C TYR A 34 -13.00 13.23 3.93
N ALA A 35 -13.84 12.48 4.65
CA ALA A 35 -15.08 13.02 5.23
C ALA A 35 -14.98 13.41 6.70
N THR A 36 -14.47 12.50 7.56
CA THR A 36 -14.25 12.73 9.00
C THR A 36 -12.98 12.01 9.48
N ILE A 37 -12.35 12.52 10.55
CA ILE A 37 -11.33 11.81 11.33
C ILE A 37 -11.79 11.75 12.79
N THR A 38 -11.78 10.55 13.36
CA THR A 38 -12.09 10.33 14.78
C THR A 38 -11.00 9.47 15.39
N ASN A 39 -10.41 9.96 16.48
CA ASN A 39 -9.51 9.19 17.32
C ASN A 39 -10.13 8.91 18.70
N THR A 40 -9.81 7.76 19.28
CA THR A 40 -10.16 7.42 20.66
C THR A 40 -8.92 6.88 21.35
N GLY A 41 -8.56 7.44 22.50
CA GLY A 41 -7.36 7.04 23.25
C GLY A 41 -6.06 7.71 22.79
N PRO A 42 -4.93 7.34 23.41
CA PRO A 42 -3.65 8.04 23.27
C PRO A 42 -2.88 7.60 22.02
N THR A 43 -3.43 7.85 20.84
CA THR A 43 -2.75 7.61 19.55
C THR A 43 -1.59 8.59 19.36
N ILE A 44 -0.47 8.12 18.82
CA ILE A 44 0.65 8.94 18.37
C ILE A 44 0.70 8.85 16.84
N ALA A 45 0.47 9.96 16.14
CA ALA A 45 0.62 10.05 14.69
C ALA A 45 1.92 10.80 14.35
N ASP A 46 2.89 10.10 13.76
CA ASP A 46 4.18 10.70 13.39
C ASP A 46 4.12 11.31 11.99
N GLY A 47 3.70 12.57 11.90
CA GLY A 47 3.51 13.33 10.66
C GLY A 47 2.32 14.29 10.74
N ASP A 48 1.92 14.84 9.58
CA ASP A 48 0.77 15.72 9.48
C ASP A 48 -0.54 14.95 9.65
N ILE A 49 -1.56 15.60 10.22
CA ILE A 49 -2.94 15.10 10.19
C ILE A 49 -3.80 16.04 9.35
N GLY A 50 -4.62 15.47 8.47
CA GLY A 50 -5.30 16.23 7.42
C GLY A 50 -6.68 15.71 7.12
N ILE A 51 -7.63 16.60 6.87
CA ILE A 51 -8.94 16.20 6.37
C ILE A 51 -9.42 17.09 5.22
N ALA A 52 -9.93 16.49 4.14
CA ALA A 52 -10.57 17.25 3.07
C ALA A 52 -11.95 17.83 3.47
N GLY A 53 -12.65 17.10 4.35
CA GLY A 53 -13.91 17.49 5.00
C GLY A 53 -13.71 18.47 6.16
N ALA A 54 -14.59 18.41 7.15
CA ALA A 54 -14.74 19.50 8.12
C ALA A 54 -14.22 19.20 9.53
N SER A 55 -14.15 17.94 9.96
CA SER A 55 -13.95 17.62 11.39
C SER A 55 -12.90 16.55 11.65
N ILE A 56 -11.96 16.91 12.53
CA ILE A 56 -11.00 16.01 13.18
C ILE A 56 -11.29 16.05 14.68
N THR A 57 -11.54 14.89 15.28
CA THR A 57 -11.85 14.75 16.71
C THR A 57 -10.94 13.73 17.38
N GLY A 58 -10.73 13.86 18.69
CA GLY A 58 -9.90 12.92 19.48
C GLY A 58 -8.40 13.22 19.49
N PHE A 59 -7.97 14.37 18.97
CA PHE A 59 -6.61 14.88 19.10
C PHE A 59 -6.68 16.24 19.82
N PRO A 60 -6.67 16.30 21.18
CA PRO A 60 -6.32 15.26 22.18
C PRO A 60 -7.44 14.24 22.56
N PRO A 61 -7.10 13.10 23.24
CA PRO A 61 -5.79 12.73 23.83
C PRO A 61 -4.78 12.17 22.82
N GLY A 62 -5.17 11.96 21.56
CA GLY A 62 -4.20 11.68 20.51
C GLY A 62 -3.25 12.86 20.31
N VAL A 63 -2.02 12.57 19.91
CA VAL A 63 -0.98 13.55 19.61
C VAL A 63 -0.42 13.33 18.22
N PHE A 64 0.12 14.38 17.61
CA PHE A 64 0.78 14.32 16.31
C PHE A 64 2.04 15.20 16.33
N THR A 65 3.05 14.84 15.54
CA THR A 65 4.35 15.54 15.47
C THR A 65 4.37 16.65 14.40
N GLY A 66 3.50 16.55 13.38
CA GLY A 66 3.41 17.51 12.28
C GLY A 66 2.35 18.61 12.50
N ASN A 67 1.72 19.02 11.41
CA ASN A 67 0.70 20.05 11.36
C ASN A 67 -0.71 19.46 11.23
N ARG A 68 -1.70 20.26 11.61
CA ARG A 68 -3.12 19.94 11.42
C ARG A 68 -3.69 20.74 10.25
N PHE A 69 -4.21 20.03 9.25
CA PHE A 69 -4.83 20.63 8.07
C PHE A 69 -6.32 20.25 7.97
N ILE A 70 -7.16 21.23 7.68
CA ILE A 70 -8.59 21.04 7.38
C ILE A 70 -8.87 21.71 6.05
N SER A 71 -9.54 21.01 5.13
CA SER A 71 -9.77 21.40 3.74
C SER A 71 -8.45 21.73 3.00
N GLY A 72 -8.41 22.77 2.16
CA GLY A 72 -7.20 23.36 1.56
C GLY A 72 -6.12 22.33 1.15
N GLN A 73 -4.98 22.38 1.84
CA GLN A 73 -3.83 21.48 1.60
C GLN A 73 -4.19 19.99 1.77
N ALA A 74 -5.04 19.64 2.74
CA ALA A 74 -5.50 18.25 2.90
C ALA A 74 -6.43 17.80 1.76
N ALA A 75 -7.18 18.72 1.14
CA ALA A 75 -7.98 18.38 -0.04
C ALA A 75 -7.11 18.10 -1.28
N ALA A 76 -6.03 18.88 -1.46
CA ALA A 76 -5.03 18.62 -2.51
C ALA A 76 -4.33 17.27 -2.27
N ALA A 77 -3.86 17.02 -1.04
CA ALA A 77 -3.27 15.74 -0.67
C ALA A 77 -4.24 14.55 -0.90
N ALA A 78 -5.53 14.71 -0.60
CA ALA A 78 -6.52 13.66 -0.86
C ALA A 78 -6.70 13.37 -2.35
N SER A 79 -6.58 14.39 -3.20
CA SER A 79 -6.59 14.22 -4.66
C SER A 79 -5.36 13.47 -5.16
N ASP A 80 -4.17 13.79 -4.63
CA ASP A 80 -2.92 13.11 -4.98
C ASP A 80 -2.96 11.64 -4.54
N ALA A 81 -3.46 11.37 -3.32
CA ALA A 81 -3.66 10.00 -2.83
C ALA A 81 -4.63 9.21 -3.72
N LEU A 82 -5.72 9.82 -4.19
CA LEU A 82 -6.66 9.18 -5.13
C LEU A 82 -6.02 8.89 -6.49
N THR A 83 -5.14 9.78 -6.95
CA THR A 83 -4.36 9.58 -8.19
C THR A 83 -3.41 8.39 -8.04
N ALA A 84 -2.66 8.34 -6.94
CA ALA A 84 -1.78 7.21 -6.62
C ALA A 84 -2.57 5.89 -6.50
N TYR A 85 -3.70 5.90 -5.80
CA TYR A 85 -4.61 4.75 -5.70
C TYR A 85 -5.06 4.25 -7.08
N SER A 86 -5.49 5.16 -7.95
CA SER A 86 -5.95 4.81 -9.30
C SER A 86 -4.84 4.22 -10.15
N ALA A 87 -3.63 4.78 -10.08
CA ALA A 87 -2.45 4.28 -10.79
C ALA A 87 -2.06 2.88 -10.29
N LEU A 88 -2.02 2.67 -8.97
CA LEU A 88 -1.73 1.38 -8.35
C LEU A 88 -2.77 0.31 -8.72
N GLY A 89 -4.05 0.70 -8.89
CA GLY A 89 -5.13 -0.21 -9.25
C GLY A 89 -5.06 -0.77 -10.68
N GLN A 90 -4.32 -0.13 -11.58
CA GLN A 90 -4.15 -0.57 -12.98
C GLN A 90 -2.99 -1.54 -13.18
N LEU A 91 -2.17 -1.77 -12.15
CA LEU A 91 -0.99 -2.62 -12.29
C LEU A 91 -1.38 -4.10 -12.50
N PRO A 92 -0.66 -4.82 -13.36
CA PRO A 92 -0.83 -6.26 -13.49
C PRO A 92 -0.38 -6.94 -12.19
N GLY A 93 -1.30 -7.63 -11.51
CA GLY A 93 -1.04 -8.29 -10.23
C GLY A 93 -1.17 -9.80 -10.31
N ILE A 94 -0.40 -10.49 -9.46
CA ILE A 94 -0.49 -11.93 -9.22
C ILE A 94 -1.76 -12.20 -8.42
N PRO A 95 -2.68 -13.07 -8.89
CA PRO A 95 -3.92 -13.34 -8.16
C PRO A 95 -3.64 -14.04 -6.84
N LEU A 96 -4.18 -13.50 -5.75
CA LEU A 96 -4.22 -14.09 -4.42
C LEU A 96 -5.66 -14.12 -3.89
N ALA A 97 -5.91 -15.00 -2.92
CA ALA A 97 -7.20 -15.12 -2.24
C ALA A 97 -7.02 -15.51 -0.77
N GLY A 98 -7.99 -15.13 0.07
CA GLY A 98 -8.07 -15.55 1.47
C GLY A 98 -7.08 -14.83 2.39
N ASN A 99 -6.48 -15.60 3.32
CA ASN A 99 -5.61 -15.06 4.36
C ASN A 99 -4.22 -14.70 3.81
N LEU A 100 -3.72 -13.52 4.17
CA LEU A 100 -2.34 -13.04 4.00
C LEU A 100 -1.39 -13.61 5.05
N GLY A 101 -1.89 -13.89 6.25
CA GLY A 101 -1.07 -14.46 7.31
C GLY A 101 -0.59 -15.87 6.98
N GLY A 102 0.61 -16.21 7.44
CA GLY A 102 1.33 -17.43 7.10
C GLY A 102 2.02 -17.38 5.73
N ARG A 103 1.87 -16.29 4.96
CA ARG A 103 2.54 -16.13 3.66
C ARG A 103 3.89 -15.46 3.80
N THR A 104 4.78 -15.86 2.89
CA THR A 104 6.05 -15.19 2.60
C THR A 104 5.99 -14.67 1.17
N LEU A 105 6.08 -13.36 0.99
CA LEU A 105 5.94 -12.70 -0.30
C LEU A 105 7.19 -11.88 -0.63
N GLY A 106 7.79 -12.14 -1.78
CA GLY A 106 8.80 -11.25 -2.37
C GLY A 106 8.16 -9.93 -2.81
N PRO A 107 8.95 -8.93 -3.26
CA PRO A 107 8.39 -7.73 -3.88
C PRO A 107 7.39 -8.11 -4.98
N GLY A 108 6.42 -7.26 -5.24
CA GLY A 108 5.49 -7.42 -6.35
C GLY A 108 4.09 -6.88 -6.11
N VAL A 109 3.25 -7.03 -7.13
CA VAL A 109 1.84 -6.65 -7.11
C VAL A 109 0.99 -7.90 -6.89
N TYR A 110 0.16 -7.88 -5.85
CA TYR A 110 -0.71 -8.97 -5.43
C TYR A 110 -2.17 -8.53 -5.48
N ARG A 111 -3.01 -9.29 -6.19
CA ARG A 111 -4.39 -8.90 -6.49
C ARG A 111 -5.40 -9.87 -5.91
N PHE A 112 -6.28 -9.36 -5.06
CA PHE A 112 -7.47 -10.04 -4.56
C PHE A 112 -8.69 -9.50 -5.28
N THR A 113 -9.43 -10.36 -5.98
CA THR A 113 -10.70 -9.97 -6.64
C THR A 113 -11.85 -9.80 -5.63
N SER A 114 -11.68 -10.29 -4.41
CA SER A 114 -12.61 -10.19 -3.28
C SER A 114 -11.89 -9.69 -2.03
N SER A 115 -12.53 -9.81 -0.87
CA SER A 115 -11.95 -9.44 0.43
C SER A 115 -10.71 -10.28 0.76
N ALA A 116 -9.78 -9.65 1.47
CA ALA A 116 -8.60 -10.30 2.04
C ALA A 116 -8.66 -10.26 3.58
N GLN A 117 -7.96 -11.18 4.21
CA GLN A 117 -7.82 -11.20 5.67
C GLN A 117 -6.34 -11.25 6.02
N LEU A 118 -5.94 -10.67 7.14
CA LEU A 118 -4.63 -10.86 7.75
C LEU A 118 -4.85 -11.45 9.15
N ILE A 119 -4.59 -12.75 9.25
CA ILE A 119 -4.66 -13.53 10.49
C ILE A 119 -3.29 -14.16 10.71
N GLY A 120 -2.55 -13.65 11.71
CA GLY A 120 -1.18 -14.07 12.00
C GLY A 120 -0.15 -13.17 11.31
N VAL A 121 1.00 -13.74 10.93
CA VAL A 121 2.14 -12.98 10.40
C VAL A 121 2.20 -13.07 8.87
N LEU A 122 2.24 -11.94 8.18
CA LEU A 122 2.66 -11.82 6.79
C LEU A 122 4.14 -11.44 6.76
N MET A 123 4.97 -12.24 6.08
CA MET A 123 6.40 -11.94 5.90
C MET A 123 6.64 -11.38 4.49
N LEU A 124 7.18 -10.17 4.41
CA LEU A 124 7.62 -9.52 3.18
C LEU A 124 9.14 -9.62 3.09
N VAL A 125 9.65 -10.38 2.13
CA VAL A 125 11.08 -10.67 2.00
C VAL A 125 11.63 -9.91 0.81
N GLY A 126 12.33 -8.81 1.07
CA GLY A 126 12.98 -8.01 0.03
C GLY A 126 14.13 -8.76 -0.64
N THR A 127 14.60 -8.23 -1.74
CA THR A 127 15.84 -8.66 -2.40
C THR A 127 17.08 -7.92 -1.86
N GLY A 128 16.87 -6.92 -0.99
CA GLY A 128 17.92 -6.00 -0.54
C GLY A 128 18.05 -4.78 -1.45
N SER A 129 17.15 -4.63 -2.42
CA SER A 129 17.10 -3.49 -3.34
C SER A 129 16.30 -2.33 -2.74
N SER A 130 16.76 -1.10 -2.96
CA SER A 130 15.97 0.10 -2.63
C SER A 130 14.68 0.23 -3.45
N CYS A 131 14.55 -0.57 -4.51
CA CYS A 131 13.36 -0.62 -5.37
C CYS A 131 12.34 -1.68 -4.95
N ASP A 132 12.62 -2.46 -3.89
CA ASP A 132 11.70 -3.46 -3.37
C ASP A 132 10.37 -2.80 -2.97
N SER A 133 9.28 -3.19 -3.63
CA SER A 133 7.94 -2.67 -3.36
C SER A 133 6.89 -3.78 -3.34
N TRP A 134 5.87 -3.60 -2.50
CA TRP A 134 4.73 -4.51 -2.37
C TRP A 134 3.44 -3.74 -2.55
N VAL A 135 2.63 -4.13 -3.52
CA VAL A 135 1.31 -3.54 -3.78
C VAL A 135 0.24 -4.59 -3.56
N PHE A 136 -0.67 -4.37 -2.62
CA PHE A 136 -1.81 -5.24 -2.38
C PHE A 136 -3.08 -4.58 -2.93
N GLN A 137 -3.54 -5.03 -4.09
CA GLN A 137 -4.82 -4.63 -4.68
C GLN A 137 -5.93 -5.51 -4.09
N ILE A 138 -6.85 -4.93 -3.33
CA ILE A 138 -7.94 -5.69 -2.69
C ILE A 138 -9.27 -5.15 -3.19
N GLY A 139 -10.03 -6.00 -3.89
CA GLY A 139 -11.33 -5.63 -4.47
C GLY A 139 -12.48 -5.55 -3.46
N GLY A 140 -12.26 -6.01 -2.23
CA GLY A 140 -13.21 -5.95 -1.12
C GLY A 140 -12.62 -5.31 0.14
N ILE A 141 -12.99 -5.85 1.30
CA ILE A 141 -12.45 -5.38 2.58
C ILE A 141 -11.13 -6.09 2.91
N LEU A 142 -10.23 -5.39 3.62
CA LEU A 142 -9.13 -6.00 4.36
C LEU A 142 -9.52 -6.07 5.83
N SER A 143 -9.57 -7.26 6.42
CA SER A 143 -9.74 -7.42 7.87
C SER A 143 -8.46 -7.93 8.52
N THR A 144 -8.11 -7.44 9.71
CA THR A 144 -6.94 -7.90 10.47
C THR A 144 -7.41 -8.47 11.81
N SER A 145 -6.86 -9.62 12.21
CA SER A 145 -7.13 -10.19 13.55
C SER A 145 -6.19 -9.60 14.60
N ALA A 146 -6.63 -9.58 15.85
CA ALA A 146 -5.78 -9.17 16.96
C ALA A 146 -4.46 -9.98 16.98
N GLY A 147 -3.34 -9.28 17.18
CA GLY A 147 -2.00 -9.89 17.18
C GLY A 147 -1.43 -10.22 15.79
N SER A 148 -2.11 -9.85 14.71
CA SER A 148 -1.55 -9.99 13.36
C SER A 148 -0.44 -8.97 13.11
N ALA A 149 0.54 -9.35 12.29
CA ALA A 149 1.70 -8.51 12.00
C ALA A 149 2.12 -8.62 10.53
N VAL A 150 2.74 -7.55 10.03
CA VAL A 150 3.50 -7.55 8.78
C VAL A 150 4.96 -7.36 9.15
N ILE A 151 5.81 -8.31 8.78
CA ILE A 151 7.25 -8.25 9.05
C ILE A 151 7.96 -8.08 7.71
N VAL A 152 8.73 -7.02 7.59
CA VAL A 152 9.57 -6.76 6.42
C VAL A 152 11.01 -7.15 6.76
N THR A 153 11.59 -8.05 5.98
CA THR A 153 12.99 -8.46 6.11
C THR A 153 13.72 -8.16 4.81
N GLN A 154 14.95 -7.65 4.88
CA GLN A 154 15.83 -7.72 3.73
C GLN A 154 16.16 -9.20 3.51
N GLY A 155 15.97 -9.71 2.29
CA GLY A 155 16.40 -11.05 1.94
C GLY A 155 17.88 -11.22 2.30
N ASN A 156 18.24 -12.42 2.74
CA ASN A 156 19.64 -12.72 3.02
C ASN A 156 20.41 -12.53 1.70
N PRO A 157 21.46 -11.68 1.63
CA PRO A 157 22.30 -11.62 0.43
C PRO A 157 22.94 -13.01 0.26
N VAL A 158 22.59 -13.71 -0.82
CA VAL A 158 23.32 -14.89 -1.28
C VAL A 158 24.61 -14.49 -1.95
#